data_AF-A0A391NBD7-F1
#
_entry.id   AF-A0A391NBD7-F1
#
_cell.length_a   1.000
_cell.length_b   1.000
_cell.length_c   1.000
_cell.angle_alpha   90.00
_cell.angle_beta   90.00
_cell.angle_gamma   90.00
#
_symmetry.space_group_name_H-M   'P 1'
#
loop_
_entity.id
_entity.type
_entity.pdbx_description
1 polymer ?
#
loop_
_entity_poly.entity_id
_entity_poly.type
_entity_poly.pdbx_seq_one_letter_code
_entity_poly.pdbx_strand_id
1 'polypeptide(L)'
;MLYRDSRMETYRSTHVTLDDPCQVRVEDGVITVEYASDGEPVIYKGHEKGPGHYELHAVGFDGRATLHTFDGSALLEGGWTEEGAKGMWRIWLR
;
A
#
# COMPACT_ATOMS: atom_id res chain seq x y z
N MET A 1 14.68 -4.10 -0.41
CA MET A 1 14.13 -4.97 -1.47
C MET A 1 13.10 -4.20 -2.29
N LEU A 2 13.04 -4.45 -3.59
CA LEU A 2 12.15 -3.78 -4.53
C LEU A 2 11.34 -4.83 -5.30
N TYR A 3 10.02 -4.69 -5.29
CA TYR A 3 9.04 -5.54 -5.94
C TYR A 3 8.31 -4.73 -7.00
N ARG A 4 8.78 -4.78 -8.26
CA ARG A 4 8.32 -3.88 -9.34
C ARG A 4 7.01 -4.34 -9.99
N ASP A 5 6.73 -5.64 -9.93
CA ASP A 5 5.61 -6.26 -10.65
C ASP A 5 4.52 -6.74 -9.69
N SER A 6 4.38 -6.06 -8.56
CA SER A 6 3.39 -6.38 -7.53
C SER A 6 1.96 -6.13 -8.06
N ARG A 7 0.98 -6.75 -7.40
CA ARG A 7 -0.44 -6.62 -7.74
C ARG A 7 -1.24 -6.16 -6.55
N MET A 8 -2.10 -5.18 -6.77
CA MET A 8 -2.91 -4.54 -5.74
C MET A 8 -4.39 -4.79 -6.02
N GLU A 9 -5.12 -5.10 -4.96
CA GLU A 9 -6.56 -4.96 -4.93
C GLU A 9 -6.93 -3.81 -4.00
N THR A 10 -7.80 -2.92 -4.47
CA THR A 10 -8.31 -1.81 -3.70
C THR A 10 -9.80 -1.99 -3.44
N TYR A 11 -10.17 -2.09 -2.16
CA TYR A 11 -11.54 -2.27 -1.72
C TYR A 11 -12.08 -0.96 -1.17
N ARG A 12 -13.12 -0.42 -1.79
CA ARG A 12 -13.94 0.68 -1.30
C ARG A 12 -15.36 0.17 -1.02
N SER A 13 -16.17 0.94 -0.29
CA SER A 13 -17.56 0.54 0.03
C SER A 13 -18.44 0.35 -1.22
N THR A 14 -18.12 1.01 -2.33
CA THR A 14 -18.92 1.02 -3.55
C THR A 14 -18.23 0.42 -4.76
N HIS A 15 -16.92 0.16 -4.68
CA HIS A 15 -16.12 -0.28 -5.81
C HIS A 15 -14.95 -1.14 -5.35
N VAL A 16 -14.60 -2.14 -6.17
CA VAL A 16 -13.39 -2.94 -5.98
C VAL A 16 -12.62 -2.92 -7.29
N THR A 17 -11.34 -2.62 -7.19
CA THR A 17 -10.39 -2.74 -8.29
C THR A 17 -9.46 -3.91 -8.00
N LEU A 18 -9.25 -4.76 -9.00
CA LEU A 18 -8.54 -6.03 -8.86
C LEU A 18 -7.33 -6.09 -9.78
N ASP A 19 -6.25 -6.69 -9.29
CA ASP A 19 -5.02 -6.96 -10.05
C ASP A 19 -4.35 -5.71 -10.65
N ASP A 20 -4.49 -4.55 -10.01
CA ASP A 20 -3.84 -3.33 -10.45
C ASP A 20 -2.32 -3.41 -10.26
N PRO A 21 -1.52 -2.94 -11.23
CA PRO A 21 -0.08 -2.91 -11.11
C PRO A 21 0.36 -1.92 -10.03
N CYS A 22 1.30 -2.33 -9.20
CA CYS A 22 1.95 -1.46 -8.22
C CYS A 22 3.42 -1.86 -8.01
N GLN A 23 4.17 -0.93 -7.43
CA GLN A 23 5.54 -1.14 -6.99
C GLN A 23 5.61 -1.00 -5.47
N VAL A 24 6.29 -1.94 -4.82
CA VAL A 24 6.57 -1.87 -3.38
C VAL A 24 8.08 -1.89 -3.15
N ARG A 25 8.57 -0.97 -2.32
CA ARG A 25 9.96 -0.91 -1.88
C ARG A 25 10.00 -0.98 -0.36
N VAL A 26 10.81 -1.88 0.18
CA VAL A 26 11.05 -2.01 1.61
C VAL A 26 12.55 -1.91 1.86
N GLU A 27 13.02 -0.87 2.53
CA GLU A 27 14.45 -0.62 2.77
C GLU A 27 14.62 0.10 4.10
N ASP A 28 15.55 -0.36 4.94
CA ASP A 28 15.87 0.24 6.25
C ASP A 28 14.64 0.52 7.13
N GLY A 29 13.69 -0.42 7.18
CA GLY A 29 12.44 -0.29 7.94
C GLY A 29 11.45 0.72 7.36
N VAL A 30 11.68 1.22 6.15
CA VAL A 30 10.81 2.12 5.40
C VAL A 30 10.12 1.35 4.29
N ILE A 31 8.79 1.47 4.21
CA ILE A 31 8.00 0.98 3.08
C ILE A 31 7.57 2.14 2.19
N THR A 32 7.60 1.93 0.89
CA THR A 32 7.00 2.82 -0.11
C THR A 32 6.16 1.99 -1.06
N VAL A 33 4.91 2.40 -1.24
CA VAL A 33 3.94 1.80 -2.18
C VAL A 33 3.61 2.84 -3.22
N GLU A 34 3.69 2.47 -4.49
CA GLU A 34 3.42 3.34 -5.62
C GLU A 34 2.50 2.60 -6.60
N TYR A 35 1.41 3.24 -6.99
CA TYR A 35 0.45 2.73 -7.97
C TYR A 35 -0.12 3.89 -8.78
N ALA A 36 -0.77 3.61 -9.91
CA ALA A 36 -1.45 4.63 -10.70
C ALA A 36 -2.93 4.69 -10.31
N SER A 37 -3.45 5.91 -10.10
CA SER A 37 -4.88 6.17 -9.96
C SER A 37 -5.26 7.28 -10.93
N ASP A 38 -6.27 7.03 -11.77
CA ASP A 38 -6.70 7.98 -12.82
C ASP A 38 -5.55 8.48 -13.74
N GLY A 39 -4.54 7.64 -13.95
CA GLY A 39 -3.37 7.95 -14.76
C GLY A 39 -2.25 8.70 -14.03
N GLU A 40 -2.47 9.11 -12.77
CA GLU A 40 -1.50 9.82 -11.95
C GLU A 40 -0.84 8.89 -10.91
N PRO A 41 0.45 9.08 -10.60
CA PRO A 41 1.13 8.29 -9.58
C PRO A 41 0.65 8.67 -8.18
N VAL A 42 0.23 7.66 -7.43
CA VAL A 42 -0.09 7.76 -6.00
C VAL A 42 1.00 7.06 -5.21
N ILE A 43 1.58 7.78 -4.24
CA ILE A 43 2.69 7.28 -3.42
C ILE A 43 2.30 7.35 -1.94
N TYR A 44 2.45 6.22 -1.26
CA TYR A 44 2.39 6.12 0.19
C TYR A 44 3.75 5.70 0.72
N LYS A 45 4.22 6.37 1.78
CA LYS A 45 5.50 6.08 2.43
C LYS A 45 5.36 6.01 3.93
N GLY A 46 6.00 5.03 4.55
CA GLY A 46 5.84 4.78 5.97
C GLY A 46 7.01 4.07 6.62
N HIS A 47 6.94 3.96 7.95
CA HIS A 47 7.93 3.28 8.76
C HIS A 47 7.32 2.07 9.45
N GLU A 48 8.14 1.03 9.62
CA GLU A 48 7.82 -0.12 10.45
C GLU A 48 7.68 0.32 11.92
N LYS A 49 6.60 -0.13 12.57
CA LYS A 49 6.29 0.13 14.00
C LYS A 49 6.46 -1.11 14.87
N GLY A 50 6.49 -2.27 14.23
CA GLY A 50 6.81 -3.57 14.78
C GLY A 50 6.98 -4.55 13.62
N PRO A 51 7.57 -5.73 13.83
CA PRO A 51 7.88 -6.66 12.75
C PRO A 51 6.67 -6.90 11.82
N GLY A 52 6.81 -6.51 10.56
CA GLY A 52 5.76 -6.66 9.53
C GLY A 52 4.59 -5.67 9.64
N HIS A 53 4.64 -4.65 10.51
CA HIS A 53 3.58 -3.67 10.72
C HIS A 53 4.07 -2.26 10.36
N TYR A 54 3.40 -1.61 9.41
CA TYR A 54 3.81 -0.32 8.88
C TYR A 54 2.70 0.72 9.01
N GLU A 55 3.08 1.94 9.37
CA GLU A 55 2.23 3.13 9.28
C GLU A 55 2.75 4.03 8.15
N LEU A 56 1.87 4.36 7.21
CA LEU A 56 2.18 5.11 5.99
C LEU A 56 1.40 6.42 5.91
N HIS A 57 2.00 7.39 5.23
CA HIS A 57 1.40 8.65 4.84
C HIS A 57 1.48 8.80 3.33
N ALA A 58 0.45 9.40 2.74
CA ALA A 58 0.47 9.82 1.35
C ALA A 58 1.51 10.91 1.11
N VAL A 59 2.09 10.93 -0.08
CA VAL A 59 2.98 11.99 -0.53
C VAL A 59 2.18 12.96 -1.40
N GLY A 60 1.99 14.19 -0.91
CA GLY A 60 1.33 15.27 -1.65
C GLY A 60 -0.14 15.51 -1.31
N PHE A 61 -0.75 14.72 -0.42
CA PHE A 61 -2.12 14.91 0.08
C PHE A 61 -2.29 14.34 1.50
N ASP A 62 -3.38 14.68 2.20
CA ASP A 62 -3.68 14.11 3.52
C ASP A 62 -4.30 12.71 3.40
N GLY A 63 -3.41 11.73 3.30
CA GLY A 63 -3.74 10.31 3.28
C GLY A 63 -2.93 9.55 4.34
N ARG A 64 -3.56 8.58 4.97
CA ARG A 64 -2.93 7.69 5.97
C ARG A 64 -3.26 6.25 5.64
N ALA A 65 -2.33 5.34 5.89
CA ALA A 65 -2.58 3.92 5.71
C ALA A 65 -1.79 3.08 6.72
N THR A 66 -2.23 1.84 6.89
CA THR A 66 -1.46 0.80 7.54
C THR A 66 -1.26 -0.36 6.58
N LEU A 67 -0.15 -1.06 6.71
CA LEU A 67 0.09 -2.34 6.03
C LEU A 67 0.68 -3.33 7.02
N HIS A 68 0.25 -4.57 6.89
CA HIS A 68 0.61 -5.69 7.74
C HIS A 68 1.03 -6.87 6.88
N THR A 69 2.06 -7.60 7.31
CA THR A 69 2.48 -8.85 6.71
C THR A 69 3.05 -9.78 7.77
N PHE A 70 3.03 -11.08 7.49
CA PHE A 70 3.68 -12.09 8.30
C PHE A 70 5.04 -12.46 7.72
N ASP A 71 5.92 -12.98 8.57
CA ASP A 71 7.21 -13.50 8.13
C ASP A 71 7.03 -14.57 7.04
N GLY A 72 7.82 -14.47 5.97
CA GLY A 72 7.74 -15.34 4.79
C GLY A 72 6.51 -15.14 3.88
N SER A 73 5.60 -14.22 4.20
CA SER A 73 4.42 -13.93 3.36
C SER A 73 4.80 -13.02 2.18
N ALA A 74 4.17 -13.27 1.02
CA ALA A 74 4.20 -12.35 -0.12
C ALA A 74 2.98 -11.40 -0.15
N LEU A 75 2.12 -11.43 0.87
CA LEU A 75 0.94 -10.58 0.97
C LEU A 75 1.14 -9.48 2.02
N LEU A 76 0.93 -8.24 1.61
CA LEU A 76 0.67 -7.10 2.50
C LEU A 76 -0.83 -6.80 2.49
N GLU A 77 -1.41 -6.55 3.66
CA GLU A 77 -2.81 -6.15 3.77
C GLU A 77 -2.99 -5.03 4.80
N GLY A 78 -3.95 -4.14 4.58
CA GLY A 78 -4.22 -3.08 5.53
C GLY A 78 -5.18 -2.03 5.01
N GLY A 79 -5.45 -1.02 5.84
CA GLY A 79 -6.45 0.00 5.58
C GLY A 79 -5.84 1.32 5.18
N TRP A 80 -6.59 2.13 4.45
CA TRP A 80 -6.24 3.51 4.16
C TRP A 80 -7.42 4.45 4.39
N THR A 81 -7.11 5.69 4.70
CA THR A 81 -8.06 6.79 4.89
C THR A 81 -7.51 8.03 4.21
N GLU A 82 -8.35 8.66 3.42
CA GLU A 82 -8.11 9.92 2.70
C GLU A 82 -9.28 10.87 3.02
N GLU A 83 -9.19 12.12 2.62
CA GLU A 83 -10.27 13.11 2.83
C GLU A 83 -11.65 12.60 2.37
N GLY A 84 -12.48 12.19 3.34
CA GLY A 84 -13.83 11.68 3.09
C GLY A 84 -13.92 10.26 2.52
N ALA A 85 -12.80 9.58 2.28
CA ALA A 85 -12.77 8.23 1.73
C ALA A 85 -11.94 7.27 2.59
N LYS A 86 -12.28 5.98 2.52
CA LYS A 86 -11.51 4.92 3.17
C LYS A 86 -11.66 3.62 2.42
N GLY A 87 -10.69 2.74 2.61
CA GLY A 87 -10.71 1.43 2.00
C GLY A 87 -9.65 0.51 2.59
N MET A 88 -9.48 -0.62 1.91
CA MET A 88 -8.47 -1.62 2.22
C MET A 88 -7.63 -1.91 0.98
N TRP A 89 -6.38 -2.28 1.21
CA TRP A 89 -5.50 -2.85 0.20
C TRP A 89 -5.18 -4.30 0.52
N ARG A 90 -5.04 -5.08 -0.54
CA ARG A 90 -4.29 -6.33 -0.55
C ARG A 90 -3.23 -6.23 -1.63
N ILE A 91 -1.97 -6.46 -1.29
CA ILE A 91 -0.85 -6.29 -2.20
C ILE A 91 -0.02 -7.57 -2.22
N TRP A 92 0.04 -8.22 -3.38
CA TRP A 92 0.90 -9.37 -3.63
C TRP A 92 2.25 -8.91 -4.16
N LEU A 93 3.28 -9.12 -3.36
CA LEU A 93 4.67 -8.83 -3.67
C LEU A 93 5.20 -9.82 -4.72
N ARG A 94 5.81 -9.29 -5.79
CA ARG A 94 6.40 -10.05 -6.90
C ARG A 94 7.69 -9.43 -7.37
#